data_AF-A0A7D5R8T3-F1
#
_entry.id   AF-A0A7D5R8T3-F1
#
_cell.length_a   1.000
_cell.length_b   1.000
_cell.length_c   1.000
_cell.angle_alpha   90.00
_cell.angle_beta   90.00
_cell.angle_gamma   90.00
#
_symmetry.space_group_name_H-M   'P 1'
#
loop_
_entity.id
_entity.type
_entity.pdbx_description
1 polymer ?
#
loop_
_entity_poly.entity_id
_entity_poly.type
_entity_poly.pdbx_seq_one_letter_code
_entity_poly.pdbx_strand_id
1 'polypeptide(L)' 'MMLFYATGVMGIIIGLSVAPPSMTMMLTFMGVINVGLGAFFTFIFLTQIQKSPDKRKKKRKGD' A
#
# COMPACT_ATOMS: atom_id res chain seq x y z
N MET A 1 -3.69 1.37 0.75
CA MET A 1 -2.83 1.01 1.90
C MET A 1 -3.23 -0.31 2.51
N MET A 2 -4.44 -0.42 3.06
CA MET A 2 -4.89 -1.64 3.73
C MET A 2 -4.79 -2.90 2.85
N LEU A 3 -5.12 -2.79 1.55
CA LEU A 3 -4.94 -3.89 0.60
C LEU A 3 -3.49 -4.36 0.48
N PHE A 4 -2.52 -3.44 0.35
CA PHE A 4 -1.09 -3.78 0.24
C PHE A 4 -0.57 -4.54 1.46
N TYR A 5 -1.00 -4.14 2.67
CA TYR A 5 -0.62 -4.85 3.89
C TYR A 5 -1.33 -6.19 4.04
N ALA A 6 -2.65 -6.24 3.77
CA ALA A 6 -3.41 -7.47 3.89
C ALA A 6 -2.93 -8.54 2.89
N THR A 7 -2.80 -8.20 1.61
CA THR A 7 -2.30 -9.15 0.61
C THR A 7 -0.80 -9.42 0.77
N GLY A 8 -0.01 -8.45 1.22
CA GLY A 8 1.41 -8.64 1.50
C GLY A 8 1.66 -9.64 2.63
N VAL A 9 1.03 -9.43 3.79
CA VAL A 9 1.13 -10.36 4.94
C VAL A 9 0.58 -11.73 4.58
N MET A 10 -0.58 -11.78 3.91
CA MET A 10 -1.17 -13.06 3.52
C MET A 10 -0.31 -13.81 2.48
N GLY A 11 0.31 -13.09 1.54
CA GLY A 11 1.24 -13.65 0.57
C GLY A 11 2.51 -14.23 1.22
N ILE A 12 3.02 -13.60 2.29
CA ILE A 12 4.15 -14.13 3.08
C ILE A 12 3.72 -15.41 3.81
N ILE A 13 2.56 -15.40 4.46
CA ILE A 13 2.05 -16.58 5.18
C ILE A 13 1.86 -17.75 4.21
N ILE A 14 1.19 -17.54 3.08
CA ILE A 14 0.95 -18.57 2.07
C ILE A 14 2.28 -19.03 1.45
N GLY A 15 3.19 -18.10 1.15
CA GLY A 15 4.51 -18.39 0.60
C GLY A 15 5.34 -19.31 1.48
N LEU A 16 5.26 -19.16 2.80
CA LEU A 16 6.03 -19.95 3.77
C LEU A 16 5.34 -21.24 4.23
N SER A 17 4.00 -21.26 4.29
CA SER A 17 3.25 -22.38 4.90
C SER A 17 2.53 -23.30 3.91
N VAL A 18 2.21 -22.83 2.70
CA VAL A 18 1.38 -23.57 1.74
C VAL A 18 2.07 -23.75 0.39
N ALA A 19 2.92 -22.82 -0.03
CA ALA A 19 3.54 -22.86 -1.34
C ALA A 19 4.54 -24.03 -1.49
N PRO A 20 4.60 -24.69 -2.66
CA PRO A 20 5.64 -25.68 -2.96
C PRO A 20 7.04 -25.06 -2.90
N PRO A 21 8.09 -25.83 -2.55
CA PRO A 21 9.46 -25.31 -2.36
C PRO A 21 10.01 -24.52 -3.55
N SER A 22 9.58 -24.84 -4.77
CA SER A 22 9.97 -24.14 -5.99
C SER A 22 9.39 -22.73 -6.13
N MET A 23 8.26 -22.44 -5.48
CA MET A 23 7.58 -21.13 -5.53
C MET A 23 7.60 -20.36 -4.21
N THR A 24 7.95 -21.01 -3.08
CA THR A 24 8.04 -20.39 -1.75
C THR A 24 8.80 -19.07 -1.77
N MET A 25 10.02 -19.06 -2.33
CA MET A 25 10.87 -17.86 -2.36
C MET A 25 10.23 -16.73 -3.18
N MET A 26 9.63 -17.05 -4.32
CA MET A 26 8.98 -16.07 -5.19
C MET A 26 7.74 -15.46 -4.53
N LEU A 27 6.84 -16.29 -3.99
CA LEU A 27 5.62 -15.83 -3.32
C LEU A 27 5.93 -15.00 -2.07
N THR A 28 6.88 -15.47 -1.26
CA THR A 28 7.30 -14.76 -0.05
C THR A 28 7.94 -13.41 -0.41
N PHE A 29 8.80 -13.38 -1.43
CA PHE A 29 9.42 -12.13 -1.90
C PHE A 29 8.40 -11.13 -2.44
N MET A 30 7.42 -11.60 -3.22
CA MET A 30 6.30 -10.76 -3.68
C MET A 30 5.45 -10.22 -2.53
N GLY A 31 5.22 -11.02 -1.49
CA GLY A 31 4.56 -10.57 -0.27
C GLY A 31 5.33 -9.47 0.45
N VAL A 32 6.66 -9.61 0.57
CA VAL A 32 7.54 -8.58 1.17
C VAL A 32 7.52 -7.29 0.36
N ILE A 33 7.57 -7.36 -0.97
CA ILE A 33 7.46 -6.18 -1.85
C ILE A 33 6.14 -5.44 -1.59
N ASN A 34 5.03 -6.16 -1.47
CA ASN A 34 3.72 -5.56 -1.20
C ASN A 34 3.67 -4.85 0.16
N VAL A 35 4.26 -5.45 1.21
CA VAL A 35 4.38 -4.79 2.52
C VAL A 35 5.27 -3.54 2.43
N GLY A 36 6.38 -3.61 1.70
CA GLY A 36 7.29 -2.48 1.48
C GLY A 36 6.63 -1.31 0.74
N LEU A 37 5.84 -1.59 -0.31
CA LEU A 37 5.05 -0.59 -1.01
C LEU A 37 3.96 0.02 -0.10
N GLY A 38 3.31 -0.81 0.72
CA GLY A 38 2.39 -0.35 1.75
C GLY A 38 3.07 0.66 2.70
N ALA A 39 4.24 0.30 3.23
CA ALA A 39 5.02 1.14 4.14
C ALA A 39 5.44 2.46 3.48
N PHE A 40 5.94 2.39 2.24
CA PHE A 40 6.34 3.56 1.47
C PHE A 40 5.18 4.53 1.25
N PHE A 41 4.03 4.03 0.83
CA PHE A 41 2.88 4.90 0.62
C PHE A 41 2.25 5.41 1.92
N THR A 42 2.31 4.65 3.03
CA THR A 42 1.94 5.15 4.35
C THR A 42 2.86 6.30 4.76
N PHE A 43 4.17 6.17 4.51
CA PHE A 43 5.13 7.26 4.76
C PHE A 43 4.81 8.51 3.94
N ILE A 44 4.54 8.37 2.63
CA ILE A 44 4.11 9.49 1.78
C ILE A 44 2.81 10.12 2.32
N PHE A 45 1.83 9.30 2.70
CA PHE A 45 0.55 9.78 3.22
C PHE A 45 0.69 10.57 4.53
N LEU A 46 1.66 10.21 5.38
CA LEU A 46 1.93 10.90 6.64
C LEU A 46 2.78 12.17 6.43
N THR A 47 3.64 12.21 5.43
CA THR A 47 4.58 13.31 5.18
C THR A 47 4.12 14.31 4.13
N GLN A 48 3.05 14.01 3.40
CA GLN A 48 2.46 14.96 2.47
C GLN A 48 1.99 16.24 3.20
N ILE A 49 2.50 17.39 2.77
CA ILE A 49 1.99 18.68 3.20
C ILE A 49 0.54 18.78 2.72
N GLN A 50 -0.40 18.90 3.65
CA GLN A 50 -1.82 19.12 3.35
C GLN A 50 -1.94 20.29 2.38
N LYS A 51 -2.26 20.01 1.12
CA LYS A 51 -2.52 21.05 0.13
C LYS A 51 -3.79 21.76 0.59
N SER A 52 -3.62 22.88 1.30
CA SER A 52 -4.73 23.73 1.71
C SER A 52 -5.62 23.93 0.48
N PRO A 53 -6.93 23.64 0.57
CA PRO A 53 -7.80 23.71 -0.58
C PRO A 53 -7.67 25.11 -1.19
N ASP A 54 -7.15 25.15 -2.41
CA ASP A 54 -6.86 26.40 -3.10
C ASP A 54 -8.12 27.28 -3.07
N LYS A 55 -8.04 28.42 -2.40
CA LYS A 55 -9.18 29.33 -2.20
C LYS A 55 -9.76 29.79 -3.55
N ARG A 56 -8.97 29.75 -4.65
CA ARG A 56 -9.45 30.03 -6.02
C ARG A 56 -10.36 28.93 -6.59
N LYS A 57 -10.30 27.69 -6.09
CA LYS A 57 -11.16 26.58 -6.52
C LYS A 57 -12.43 26.42 -5.69
N LYS A 58 -12.65 27.24 -4.66
CA LYS A 58 -13.95 27.35 -4.00
C LYS A 58 -14.91 28.02 -4.98
N LYS A 59 -15.50 27.23 -5.89
CA LYS A 59 -16.61 27.67 -6.75
C LYS A 59 -17.58 28.45 -5.87
N ARG A 60 -17.82 29.72 -6.22
CA ARG A 60 -19.05 30.41 -5.85
C ARG A 60 -20.18 29.43 -6.11
N LYS A 61 -20.96 29.10 -5.07
CA LYS A 61 -22.32 28.61 -5.30
C LYS A 61 -22.98 29.73 -6.10
N GLY A 62 -23.15 29.50 -7.40
CA GLY A 62 -23.97 30.35 -8.23
C GLY A 62 -25.41 30.15 -7.79
N ASP A 63 -26.05 31.29 -7.55
CA ASP A 63 -27.47 31.60 -7.36
C ASP A 63 -28.26 30.83 -6.28
#